data_AF-A0A6G9APE2-F1
#
_entry.id   AF-A0A6G9APE2-F1
#
_cell.length_a   1.000
_cell.length_b   1.000
_cell.length_c   1.000
_cell.angle_alpha   90.00
_cell.angle_beta   90.00
_cell.angle_gamma   90.00
#
_symmetry.space_group_name_H-M   'P 1'
#
loop_
_entity.id
_entity.type
_entity.pdbx_description
1 polymer ?
#
loop_
_entity_poly.entity_id
_entity_poly.type
_entity_poly.pdbx_seq_one_letter_code
_entity_poly.pdbx_strand_id
1 'polypeptide(L)'
;MESVSIHLFDGIDKNFAKLYNLDDGRKVNYMTTYKNLIPFGMPAGDVVRWIKQQIGSNKIHILRIVAHGDSGAFFLGKVYNVDNIYEWWTLRGCFDSAARVELHSCAIASETALHTNMLQPGATIKRGRYSGNTEGNGVKFMRYLASAVNAKVIAPIDDHLVGSNKWSLYSAAMSNSVTVYPNGTIETQALNPMVAD
;
A
#
# COMPACT_ATOMS: atom_id res chain seq x y z
N MET A 1 15.21 6.90 -20.17
CA MET A 1 13.99 6.44 -19.49
C MET A 1 14.32 6.41 -18.02
N GLU A 2 13.66 7.25 -17.24
CA GLU A 2 13.97 7.41 -15.81
C GLU A 2 13.00 6.59 -14.96
N SER A 3 13.42 6.35 -13.72
CA SER A 3 12.60 5.74 -12.68
C SER A 3 11.94 6.84 -11.85
N VAL A 4 10.65 6.72 -11.60
CA VAL A 4 9.84 7.73 -10.89
C VAL A 4 9.12 7.13 -9.68
N SER A 5 8.71 7.99 -8.76
CA SER A 5 7.82 7.64 -7.65
C SER A 5 6.41 8.15 -7.92
N ILE A 6 5.40 7.35 -7.55
CA ILE A 6 3.99 7.72 -7.59
C ILE A 6 3.42 7.58 -6.19
N HIS A 7 2.78 8.63 -5.68
CA HIS A 7 2.06 8.60 -4.41
C HIS A 7 0.57 8.84 -4.63
N LEU A 8 -0.26 7.93 -4.13
CA LEU A 8 -1.72 8.06 -4.14
C LEU A 8 -2.20 8.25 -2.72
N PHE A 9 -3.05 9.24 -2.50
CA PHE A 9 -3.67 9.53 -1.22
C PHE A 9 -5.18 9.40 -1.37
N ASP A 10 -5.83 8.68 -0.46
CA ASP A 10 -7.29 8.65 -0.42
C ASP A 10 -7.83 10.03 -0.01
N GLY A 11 -8.65 10.61 -0.88
CA GLY A 11 -9.17 11.97 -0.73
C GLY A 11 -10.35 12.11 0.21
N ILE A 12 -10.85 11.00 0.74
CA ILE A 12 -12.00 10.96 1.65
C ILE A 12 -11.54 11.31 3.06
N ASP A 13 -10.37 10.81 3.47
CA ASP A 13 -9.82 11.08 4.78
C ASP A 13 -9.09 12.44 4.82
N LYS A 14 -9.52 13.30 5.74
CA LYS A 14 -8.96 14.65 5.92
C LYS A 14 -7.48 14.62 6.34
N ASN A 15 -7.04 13.59 7.05
CA ASN A 15 -5.65 13.41 7.45
C ASN A 15 -4.79 13.05 6.24
N PHE A 16 -5.26 12.17 5.35
CA PHE A 16 -4.54 11.84 4.12
C PHE A 16 -4.49 13.01 3.15
N ALA A 17 -5.57 13.81 3.03
CA ALA A 17 -5.54 15.06 2.30
C ALA A 17 -4.54 16.08 2.89
N LYS A 18 -4.41 16.15 4.22
CA LYS A 18 -3.37 16.95 4.88
C LYS A 18 -1.97 16.42 4.56
N LEU A 19 -1.75 15.12 4.60
CA LEU A 19 -0.47 14.51 4.22
C LEU A 19 -0.12 14.78 2.76
N TYR A 20 -1.09 14.70 1.85
CA TYR A 20 -0.91 15.07 0.45
C TYR A 20 -0.39 16.50 0.29
N ASN A 21 -0.92 17.46 1.07
CA ASN A 21 -0.45 18.84 1.03
C ASN A 21 0.94 19.04 1.63
N LEU A 22 1.30 18.23 2.63
CA LEU A 22 2.59 18.29 3.31
C LEU A 22 3.70 17.51 2.59
N ASP A 23 3.35 16.55 1.74
CA ASP A 23 4.29 15.82 0.91
C ASP A 23 4.95 16.78 -0.07
N ASP A 24 6.20 17.16 0.21
CA ASP A 24 6.92 18.10 -0.64
C ASP A 24 7.21 17.53 -2.04
N GLY A 25 7.05 16.21 -2.23
CA GLY A 25 7.18 15.49 -3.48
C GLY A 25 8.52 15.69 -4.19
N ARG A 26 9.50 16.30 -3.53
CA ARG A 26 10.62 16.88 -4.28
C ARG A 26 11.71 15.87 -4.55
N LYS A 27 12.00 14.92 -3.65
CA LYS A 27 12.99 13.84 -3.86
C LYS A 27 12.79 12.67 -2.91
N VAL A 28 11.79 11.82 -3.13
CA VAL A 28 11.84 10.48 -2.54
C VAL A 28 12.96 9.72 -3.21
N ASN A 29 13.98 9.33 -2.46
CA ASN A 29 15.16 8.63 -2.98
C ASN A 29 15.75 9.31 -4.24
N TYR A 30 15.75 10.65 -4.28
CA TYR A 30 16.25 11.45 -5.42
C TYR A 30 15.49 11.30 -6.74
N MET A 31 14.31 10.68 -6.75
CA MET A 31 13.48 10.53 -7.96
C MET A 31 12.41 11.61 -8.08
N THR A 32 12.04 11.92 -9.33
CA THR A 32 10.81 12.66 -9.65
C THR A 32 9.62 11.94 -9.04
N THR A 33 8.79 12.67 -8.28
CA THR A 33 7.61 12.11 -7.61
C THR A 33 6.35 12.79 -8.12
N TYR A 34 5.39 12.01 -8.59
CA TYR A 34 4.04 12.47 -8.88
C TYR A 34 3.12 12.06 -7.74
N LYS A 35 2.25 12.96 -7.31
CA LYS A 35 1.26 12.68 -6.26
C LYS A 35 -0.15 12.97 -6.73
N ASN A 36 -1.11 12.21 -6.25
CA ASN A 36 -2.53 12.45 -6.52
C ASN A 36 -3.39 12.23 -5.28
N LEU A 37 -4.48 13.01 -5.22
CA LEU A 37 -5.55 12.81 -4.26
C LEU A 37 -6.72 12.13 -4.98
N ILE A 38 -7.06 10.91 -4.57
CA ILE A 38 -8.06 10.08 -5.24
C ILE A 38 -9.44 10.33 -4.61
N PRO A 39 -10.41 10.88 -5.34
CA PRO A 39 -11.74 11.14 -4.79
C PRO A 39 -12.54 9.85 -4.59
N PHE A 40 -13.55 9.91 -3.71
CA PHE A 40 -14.53 8.84 -3.55
C PHE A 40 -15.20 8.48 -4.88
N GLY A 41 -15.43 7.20 -5.10
CA GLY A 41 -16.07 6.66 -6.29
C GLY A 41 -15.21 6.61 -7.55
N MET A 42 -13.95 7.08 -7.50
CA MET A 42 -13.07 7.03 -8.68
C MET A 42 -12.84 5.57 -9.12
N PRO A 43 -13.17 5.20 -10.37
CA PRO A 43 -12.92 3.87 -10.89
C PRO A 43 -11.41 3.56 -10.97
N ALA A 44 -11.02 2.30 -10.77
CA ALA A 44 -9.62 1.90 -10.86
C ALA A 44 -9.00 2.19 -12.23
N GLY A 45 -9.79 2.00 -13.29
CA GLY A 45 -9.37 2.32 -14.65
C GLY A 45 -8.98 3.78 -14.84
N ASP A 46 -9.60 4.71 -14.11
CA ASP A 46 -9.25 6.13 -14.17
C ASP A 46 -8.00 6.43 -13.33
N VAL A 47 -7.85 5.80 -12.16
CA VAL A 47 -6.61 5.88 -11.36
C VAL A 47 -5.41 5.38 -12.17
N VAL A 48 -5.53 4.20 -12.79
CA VAL A 48 -4.46 3.63 -13.62
C VAL A 48 -4.18 4.49 -14.85
N ARG A 49 -5.22 4.99 -15.52
CA ARG A 49 -5.04 5.90 -16.67
C ARG A 49 -4.27 7.14 -16.27
N TRP A 50 -4.58 7.72 -15.11
CA TRP A 50 -3.85 8.86 -14.58
C TRP A 50 -2.38 8.52 -14.34
N ILE A 51 -2.09 7.38 -13.68
CA ILE A 51 -0.71 6.94 -13.44
C ILE A 51 0.06 6.85 -14.76
N LYS A 52 -0.53 6.20 -15.77
CA LYS A 52 0.09 6.06 -17.10
C LYS A 52 0.34 7.40 -17.79
N GLN A 53 -0.58 8.34 -17.69
CA GLN A 53 -0.42 9.68 -18.26
C GLN A 53 0.71 10.45 -17.59
N GLN A 54 0.87 10.33 -16.26
CA GLN A 54 1.92 11.03 -15.52
C GLN A 54 3.31 10.47 -15.79
N ILE A 55 3.44 9.13 -15.82
CA ILE A 55 4.76 8.52 -16.07
C ILE A 55 5.18 8.65 -17.53
N GLY A 56 4.23 8.72 -18.48
CA GLY A 56 4.53 8.74 -19.91
C GLY A 56 5.37 7.53 -20.32
N SER A 57 6.60 7.77 -20.77
CA SER A 57 7.56 6.71 -21.13
C SER A 57 8.41 6.21 -19.96
N ASN A 58 8.37 6.85 -18.79
CA ASN A 58 9.16 6.46 -17.62
C ASN A 58 8.65 5.18 -16.96
N LYS A 59 9.45 4.64 -16.03
CA LYS A 59 9.08 3.46 -15.22
C LYS A 59 8.84 3.83 -13.77
N ILE A 60 7.89 3.15 -13.14
CA ILE A 60 7.59 3.29 -11.72
C ILE A 60 8.62 2.47 -10.95
N HIS A 61 9.34 3.12 -10.03
CA HIS A 61 10.19 2.45 -9.05
C HIS A 61 9.47 2.27 -7.71
N ILE A 62 8.66 3.26 -7.33
CA ILE A 62 7.89 3.25 -6.09
C ILE A 62 6.46 3.67 -6.42
N LEU A 63 5.51 2.82 -6.05
CA LEU A 63 4.10 3.20 -5.95
C LEU A 63 3.70 3.17 -4.47
N ARG A 64 3.38 4.33 -3.90
CA ARG A 64 2.84 4.45 -2.55
C ARG A 64 1.35 4.64 -2.59
N ILE A 65 0.64 3.90 -1.77
CA ILE A 65 -0.81 4.06 -1.58
C ILE A 65 -1.04 4.37 -0.11
N VAL A 66 -1.58 5.55 0.16
CA VAL A 66 -1.95 6.04 1.50
C VAL A 66 -3.46 6.04 1.57
N ALA A 67 -4.00 5.08 2.29
CA ALA A 67 -5.42 4.78 2.32
C ALA A 67 -5.75 4.07 3.63
N HIS A 68 -7.04 4.02 3.99
CA HIS A 68 -7.46 3.06 5.00
C HIS A 68 -7.27 1.64 4.48
N GLY A 69 -7.15 0.69 5.40
CA GLY A 69 -6.98 -0.71 5.08
C GLY A 69 -7.64 -1.62 6.10
N ASP A 70 -7.81 -2.87 5.69
CA ASP A 70 -8.16 -4.00 6.54
C ASP A 70 -7.49 -5.27 5.96
N SER A 71 -7.63 -6.40 6.64
CA SER A 71 -7.07 -7.70 6.25
C SER A 71 -7.41 -8.07 4.79
N GLY A 72 -6.47 -7.84 3.88
CA GLY A 72 -6.61 -8.12 2.44
C GLY A 72 -7.43 -7.09 1.66
N ALA A 73 -7.61 -5.88 2.18
CA ALA A 73 -8.30 -4.80 1.48
C ALA A 73 -7.72 -3.40 1.75
N PHE A 74 -7.82 -2.51 0.77
CA PHE A 74 -7.54 -1.07 0.95
C PHE A 74 -8.64 -0.19 0.35
N PHE A 75 -8.76 1.02 0.87
CA PHE A 75 -9.84 1.95 0.55
C PHE A 75 -9.27 3.20 -0.16
N LEU A 76 -9.30 3.22 -1.49
CA LEU A 76 -8.75 4.31 -2.32
C LEU A 76 -9.78 4.72 -3.38
N GLY A 77 -10.64 5.67 -3.07
CA GLY A 77 -11.82 5.99 -3.89
C GLY A 77 -12.89 4.90 -3.90
N LYS A 78 -12.51 3.62 -3.92
CA LYS A 78 -13.34 2.43 -3.65
C LYS A 78 -12.57 1.39 -2.86
N VAL A 79 -13.24 0.31 -2.48
CA VAL A 79 -12.61 -0.84 -1.82
C VAL A 79 -11.91 -1.71 -2.85
N TYR A 80 -10.62 -1.98 -2.65
CA TYR A 80 -9.85 -2.97 -3.38
C TYR A 80 -9.58 -4.19 -2.53
N ASN A 81 -9.83 -5.37 -3.08
CA ASN A 81 -9.62 -6.67 -2.43
C ASN A 81 -9.24 -7.72 -3.50
N VAL A 82 -9.15 -9.00 -3.10
CA VAL A 82 -8.78 -10.10 -4.01
C VAL A 82 -9.68 -10.15 -5.25
N ASP A 83 -10.98 -9.85 -5.11
CA ASP A 83 -11.96 -10.01 -6.18
C ASP A 83 -11.83 -8.97 -7.29
N ASN A 84 -11.21 -7.81 -7.02
CA ASN A 84 -11.18 -6.69 -7.97
C ASN A 84 -9.79 -6.08 -8.20
N ILE A 85 -8.76 -6.56 -7.50
CA ILE A 85 -7.39 -6.04 -7.66
C ILE A 85 -6.81 -6.34 -9.05
N TYR A 86 -7.39 -7.28 -9.80
CA TYR A 86 -7.04 -7.55 -11.19
C TYR A 86 -7.16 -6.31 -12.10
N GLU A 87 -7.96 -5.31 -11.72
CA GLU A 87 -8.08 -4.05 -12.47
C GLU A 87 -6.72 -3.32 -12.60
N TRP A 88 -5.78 -3.60 -11.69
CA TRP A 88 -4.41 -3.04 -11.71
C TRP A 88 -3.46 -3.76 -12.67
N TRP A 89 -3.87 -4.87 -13.32
CA TRP A 89 -3.08 -5.58 -14.36
C TRP A 89 -2.65 -4.69 -15.50
N THR A 90 -3.39 -3.63 -15.76
CA THR A 90 -3.04 -2.69 -16.81
C THR A 90 -1.76 -1.90 -16.50
N LEU A 91 -1.30 -1.84 -15.24
CA LEU A 91 0.02 -1.30 -14.89
C LEU A 91 1.17 -2.31 -15.04
N ARG A 92 0.88 -3.57 -15.43
CA ARG A 92 1.93 -4.56 -15.69
C ARG A 92 2.88 -4.04 -16.76
N GLY A 93 4.18 -4.06 -16.45
CA GLY A 93 5.22 -3.53 -17.34
C GLY A 93 5.42 -2.01 -17.23
N CYS A 94 4.65 -1.28 -16.42
CA CYS A 94 4.94 0.12 -16.08
C CYS A 94 6.02 0.25 -15.00
N PHE A 95 6.36 -0.83 -14.31
CA PHE A 95 7.36 -0.88 -13.24
C PHE A 95 8.76 -1.22 -13.76
N ASP A 96 9.80 -0.68 -13.13
CA ASP A 96 11.19 -1.12 -13.35
C ASP A 96 11.50 -2.44 -12.61
N SER A 97 12.68 -3.02 -12.88
CA SER A 97 13.05 -4.34 -12.36
C SER A 97 13.26 -4.38 -10.84
N ALA A 98 13.51 -3.25 -10.20
CA ALA A 98 13.75 -3.14 -8.76
C ALA A 98 12.56 -2.49 -8.03
N ALA A 99 11.43 -2.35 -8.72
CA ALA A 99 10.30 -1.58 -8.25
C ALA A 99 9.52 -2.26 -7.13
N ARG A 100 8.74 -1.46 -6.41
CA ARG A 100 7.88 -1.92 -5.32
C ARG A 100 6.61 -1.08 -5.17
N VAL A 101 5.60 -1.72 -4.60
CA VAL A 101 4.36 -1.11 -4.12
C VAL A 101 4.41 -1.08 -2.60
N GLU A 102 4.27 0.10 -2.01
CA GLU A 102 4.20 0.31 -0.57
C GLU A 102 2.75 0.67 -0.21
N LEU A 103 2.07 -0.24 0.48
CA LEU A 103 0.71 -0.03 0.97
C LEU A 103 0.79 0.53 2.39
N HIS A 104 0.54 1.82 2.53
CA HIS A 104 0.50 2.51 3.79
C HIS A 104 -0.95 2.60 4.30
N SER A 105 -1.44 1.44 4.74
CA SER A 105 -2.83 1.22 5.12
C SER A 105 -2.89 0.20 6.23
N CYS A 106 -3.76 0.38 7.21
CA CYS A 106 -3.81 -0.50 8.37
C CYS A 106 -4.07 -1.97 7.98
N ALA A 107 -3.32 -2.88 8.60
CA ALA A 107 -3.50 -4.34 8.66
C ALA A 107 -3.74 -5.09 7.35
N ILE A 108 -3.29 -4.56 6.22
CA ILE A 108 -3.46 -5.26 4.95
C ILE A 108 -2.82 -6.66 4.99
N ALA A 109 -1.63 -6.79 5.60
CA ALA A 109 -0.94 -8.07 5.70
C ALA A 109 -1.45 -8.97 6.84
N SER A 110 -2.41 -8.50 7.64
CA SER A 110 -2.98 -9.27 8.74
C SER A 110 -3.79 -10.47 8.23
N GLU A 111 -3.84 -11.52 9.04
CA GLU A 111 -4.76 -12.65 8.90
C GLU A 111 -6.13 -12.35 9.52
N THR A 112 -6.21 -11.38 10.43
CA THR A 112 -7.43 -10.99 11.13
C THR A 112 -7.83 -9.57 10.78
N ALA A 113 -9.12 -9.36 10.49
CA ALA A 113 -9.65 -8.03 10.28
C ALA A 113 -9.50 -7.16 11.53
N LEU A 114 -9.07 -5.91 11.36
CA LEU A 114 -9.08 -4.93 12.44
C LEU A 114 -10.51 -4.48 12.66
N HIS A 115 -11.05 -4.77 13.82
CA HIS A 115 -12.33 -4.18 14.24
C HIS A 115 -12.02 -2.89 14.98
N THR A 116 -12.21 -1.75 14.32
CA THR A 116 -12.40 -0.48 15.01
C THR A 116 -13.79 -0.47 15.62
N ASN A 117 -13.88 -0.12 16.90
CA ASN A 117 -15.19 0.04 17.53
C ASN A 117 -15.91 1.26 16.93
N MET A 118 -16.87 1.05 16.04
CA MET A 118 -17.69 2.12 15.48
C MET A 118 -18.53 2.87 16.55
N LEU A 119 -18.72 2.27 17.73
CA LEU A 119 -19.43 2.87 18.87
C LEU A 119 -18.50 3.63 19.82
N GLN A 120 -17.18 3.45 19.71
CA GLN A 120 -16.17 4.19 20.47
C GLN A 120 -15.00 4.58 19.56
N PRO A 121 -15.10 5.72 18.86
CA PRO A 121 -14.01 6.22 18.02
C PRO A 121 -12.72 6.33 18.83
N GLY A 122 -11.68 5.56 18.47
CA GLY A 122 -10.36 5.58 19.11
C GLY A 122 -9.97 4.33 19.89
N ALA A 123 -10.86 3.35 20.07
CA ALA A 123 -10.51 2.06 20.66
C ALA A 123 -10.27 0.99 19.57
N THR A 124 -9.00 0.72 19.25
CA THR A 124 -8.61 -0.44 18.43
C THR A 124 -8.81 -1.70 19.26
N ILE A 125 -9.82 -2.53 18.94
CA ILE A 125 -10.16 -3.72 19.75
C ILE A 125 -9.13 -4.84 19.55
N LYS A 126 -8.48 -4.92 18.37
CA LYS A 126 -7.48 -5.95 18.05
C LYS A 126 -6.34 -5.38 17.22
N ARG A 127 -5.10 -5.68 17.57
CA ARG A 127 -3.94 -5.47 16.69
C ARG A 127 -3.99 -6.52 15.57
N GLY A 128 -3.56 -6.14 14.38
CA GLY A 128 -3.42 -7.08 13.27
C GLY A 128 -2.36 -8.12 13.61
N ARG A 129 -2.56 -9.36 13.16
CA ARG A 129 -1.69 -10.49 13.44
C ARG A 129 -1.33 -11.19 12.16
N TYR A 130 -0.07 -11.58 12.03
CA TYR A 130 0.41 -12.48 10.99
C TYR A 130 1.13 -13.63 11.68
N SER A 131 0.71 -14.86 11.43
CA SER A 131 1.30 -16.08 11.99
C SER A 131 2.17 -16.84 10.98
N GLY A 132 2.32 -16.30 9.76
CA GLY A 132 2.98 -16.99 8.65
C GLY A 132 2.01 -17.72 7.73
N ASN A 133 0.69 -17.59 7.91
CA ASN A 133 -0.29 -18.26 7.06
C ASN A 133 -0.25 -17.66 5.66
N THR A 134 0.31 -18.42 4.72
CA THR A 134 0.43 -18.01 3.33
C THR A 134 -0.91 -17.90 2.61
N GLU A 135 -1.96 -18.51 3.19
CA GLU A 135 -3.33 -18.52 2.66
C GLU A 135 -4.26 -17.54 3.38
N GLY A 136 -3.73 -16.70 4.27
CA GLY A 136 -4.47 -15.61 4.89
C GLY A 136 -4.92 -14.57 3.85
N ASN A 137 -6.05 -13.90 4.12
CA ASN A 137 -6.64 -12.93 3.19
C ASN A 137 -5.66 -11.81 2.81
N GLY A 138 -4.87 -11.31 3.77
CA GLY A 138 -3.84 -10.31 3.53
C GLY A 138 -2.77 -10.77 2.53
N VAL A 139 -2.17 -11.92 2.77
CA VAL A 139 -1.13 -12.49 1.87
C VAL A 139 -1.70 -12.83 0.51
N LYS A 140 -2.91 -13.41 0.44
CA LYS A 140 -3.59 -13.69 -0.82
C LYS A 140 -3.74 -12.40 -1.64
N PHE A 141 -4.33 -11.37 -1.04
CA PHE A 141 -4.47 -10.06 -1.68
C PHE A 141 -3.13 -9.52 -2.20
N MET A 142 -2.10 -9.52 -1.36
CA MET A 142 -0.77 -9.04 -1.73
C MET A 142 -0.14 -9.85 -2.87
N ARG A 143 -0.34 -11.18 -2.91
CA ARG A 143 0.10 -12.04 -4.02
C ARG A 143 -0.58 -11.66 -5.32
N TYR A 144 -1.90 -11.46 -5.30
CA TYR A 144 -2.64 -11.02 -6.49
C TYR A 144 -2.13 -9.67 -6.98
N LEU A 145 -1.91 -8.70 -6.08
CA LEU A 145 -1.36 -7.40 -6.45
C LEU A 145 0.08 -7.50 -6.98
N ALA A 146 0.97 -8.26 -6.32
CA ALA A 146 2.37 -8.39 -6.72
C ALA A 146 2.50 -9.04 -8.10
N SER A 147 1.72 -10.09 -8.34
CA SER A 147 1.59 -10.73 -9.66
C SER A 147 0.98 -9.77 -10.68
N ALA A 148 -0.01 -8.99 -10.25
CA ALA A 148 -0.73 -8.08 -11.13
C ALA A 148 0.15 -7.00 -11.73
N VAL A 149 0.96 -6.35 -10.89
CA VAL A 149 1.83 -5.25 -11.32
C VAL A 149 3.23 -5.71 -11.71
N ASN A 150 3.59 -6.95 -11.38
CA ASN A 150 4.94 -7.51 -11.52
C ASN A 150 6.01 -6.70 -10.75
N ALA A 151 5.68 -6.34 -9.51
CA ALA A 151 6.57 -5.66 -8.56
C ALA A 151 6.30 -6.22 -7.15
N LYS A 152 7.29 -6.13 -6.24
CA LYS A 152 7.06 -6.59 -4.86
C LYS A 152 6.08 -5.67 -4.14
N VAL A 153 5.21 -6.23 -3.30
CA VAL A 153 4.22 -5.49 -2.51
C VAL A 153 4.60 -5.58 -1.05
N ILE A 154 4.62 -4.44 -0.37
CA ILE A 154 5.00 -4.32 1.03
C ILE A 154 3.82 -3.70 1.76
N ALA A 155 3.36 -4.34 2.84
CA ALA A 155 2.20 -3.88 3.60
C ALA A 155 2.36 -4.18 5.09
N PRO A 156 1.84 -3.31 5.97
CA PRO A 156 1.92 -3.48 7.42
C PRO A 156 0.98 -4.60 7.89
N ILE A 157 1.38 -5.25 8.98
CA ILE A 157 0.60 -6.27 9.67
C ILE A 157 -0.46 -5.64 10.58
N ASP A 158 -0.19 -4.45 11.12
CA ASP A 158 -1.03 -3.73 12.08
C ASP A 158 -1.27 -2.28 11.62
N ASP A 159 -1.32 -1.31 12.54
CA ASP A 159 -1.56 0.08 12.21
C ASP A 159 -0.31 0.77 11.64
N HIS A 160 -0.47 1.44 10.51
CA HIS A 160 0.61 2.21 9.88
C HIS A 160 0.33 3.71 9.96
N LEU A 161 1.00 4.40 10.88
CA LEU A 161 0.98 5.86 10.97
C LEU A 161 1.93 6.46 9.93
N VAL A 162 1.37 7.01 8.85
CA VAL A 162 2.12 7.82 7.89
C VAL A 162 2.25 9.25 8.41
N GLY A 163 3.48 9.71 8.63
CA GLY A 163 3.79 11.12 8.88
C GLY A 163 4.30 11.80 7.61
N SER A 164 4.20 13.14 7.54
CA SER A 164 4.50 13.93 6.33
C SER A 164 5.88 13.70 5.69
N ASN A 165 6.86 13.22 6.46
CA ASN A 165 8.24 12.98 6.01
C ASN A 165 8.81 11.61 6.42
N LYS A 166 7.97 10.63 6.75
CA LYS A 166 8.41 9.30 7.25
C LYS A 166 8.03 8.17 6.31
N TRP A 167 8.47 8.30 5.06
CA TRP A 167 8.15 7.38 3.98
C TRP A 167 9.12 6.21 3.81
N SER A 168 10.20 6.16 4.60
CA SER A 168 11.22 5.12 4.42
C SER A 168 10.74 3.79 5.00
N LEU A 169 11.06 2.69 4.30
CA LEU A 169 10.93 1.32 4.78
C LEU A 169 11.63 1.09 6.14
N TYR A 170 12.63 1.91 6.45
CA TYR A 170 13.40 1.90 7.69
C TYR A 170 12.89 2.90 8.74
N SER A 171 11.90 3.72 8.41
CA SER A 171 11.21 4.49 9.44
C SER A 171 10.36 3.53 10.25
N ALA A 172 10.15 3.83 11.53
CA ALA A 172 9.29 3.05 12.41
C ALA A 172 7.88 2.78 11.84
N ALA A 173 7.47 3.50 10.79
CA ALA A 173 6.19 3.32 10.11
C ALA A 173 6.04 1.91 9.47
N MET A 174 7.02 1.37 8.73
CA MET A 174 6.89 0.06 8.03
C MET A 174 7.58 -1.12 8.74
N SER A 175 7.89 -0.94 10.02
CA SER A 175 8.75 -1.83 10.80
C SER A 175 8.10 -3.15 11.27
N ASN A 176 6.80 -3.32 11.01
CA ASN A 176 6.04 -4.56 11.18
C ASN A 176 5.25 -4.87 9.90
N SER A 177 5.92 -5.44 8.90
CA SER A 177 5.38 -5.61 7.56
C SER A 177 5.67 -6.98 6.95
N VAL A 178 4.85 -7.32 5.96
CA VAL A 178 5.07 -8.44 5.05
C VAL A 178 5.46 -7.86 3.69
N THR A 179 6.40 -8.52 3.02
CA THR A 179 6.75 -8.30 1.62
C THR A 179 6.36 -9.54 0.83
N VAL A 180 5.62 -9.36 -0.27
CA VAL A 180 5.28 -10.41 -1.22
C VAL A 180 5.89 -10.09 -2.57
N TYR A 181 6.67 -11.01 -3.11
CA TYR A 181 7.31 -10.89 -4.42
C TYR A 181 6.40 -11.40 -5.54
N PRO A 182 6.61 -10.98 -6.80
CA PRO A 182 5.81 -11.44 -7.94
C PRO A 182 5.83 -12.97 -8.15
N ASN A 183 6.90 -13.64 -7.72
CA ASN A 183 7.05 -15.10 -7.78
C ASN A 183 6.35 -15.83 -6.61
N GLY A 184 5.66 -15.11 -5.73
CA GLY A 184 4.96 -15.66 -4.56
C GLY A 184 5.81 -15.84 -3.30
N THR A 185 7.11 -15.49 -3.35
CA THR A 185 7.98 -15.49 -2.16
C THR A 185 7.49 -14.47 -1.14
N ILE A 186 7.58 -14.81 0.14
CA ILE A 186 7.12 -13.97 1.25
C ILE A 186 8.29 -13.72 2.19
N GLU A 187 8.51 -12.46 2.56
CA GLU A 187 9.46 -12.04 3.59
C GLU A 187 8.73 -11.25 4.67
N THR A 188 9.18 -11.36 5.91
CA THR A 188 8.65 -10.58 7.04
C THR A 188 9.72 -9.70 7.63
N GLN A 189 9.34 -8.49 8.02
CA GLN A 189 10.17 -7.59 8.81
C GLN A 189 9.38 -7.23 10.07
N ALA A 190 9.77 -7.79 11.21
CA ALA A 190 9.09 -7.60 12.50
C ALA A 190 10.02 -6.91 13.52
N LEU A 191 9.49 -5.92 14.25
CA LEU A 191 10.20 -5.30 15.39
C LEU A 191 10.22 -6.17 16.64
N ASN A 192 9.23 -7.05 16.81
CA ASN A 192 9.16 -7.98 17.92
C ASN A 192 9.18 -9.40 17.35
N PRO A 193 10.04 -10.32 17.88
CA PRO A 193 9.97 -11.72 17.49
C PRO A 193 8.54 -12.21 17.72
N MET A 194 7.95 -12.84 16.70
CA MET A 194 6.63 -13.43 16.79
C MET A 194 6.67 -14.47 17.91
N VAL A 195 6.04 -14.16 19.04
CA VAL A 195 5.88 -15.14 20.12
C VAL A 195 4.83 -16.13 19.62
N ALA A 196 5.24 -17.38 19.43
CA ALA A 196 4.29 -18.47 19.24
C ALA A 196 3.47 -18.60 20.53
N ASP A 197 2.15 -18.72 20.40
CA ASP A 197 1.29 -19.04 21.54
C ASP A 197 1.65 -20.42 22.11
#